data_AF-A0A3A4V3R1-F1
#
_entry.id   AF-A0A3A4V3R1-F1
#
_cell.length_a   1.000
_cell.length_b   1.000
_cell.length_c   1.000
_cell.angle_alpha   90.00
_cell.angle_beta   90.00
_cell.angle_gamma   90.00
#
_symmetry.space_group_name_H-M   'P 1'
#
loop_
_entity.id
_entity.type
_entity.pdbx_description
1 polymer ?
#
loop_
_entity_poly.entity_id
_entity_poly.type
_entity_poly.pdbx_seq_one_letter_code
_entity_poly.pdbx_strand_id
1 'polypeptide(L)'
;MRMHMCMRMVKVISLSESAYAEMKAMKQEGESFSDVVHRIAGRKSKKSLMDFAGVLKESAGEWVKIEKDIYESRKRFRMRDVRF
;
A
#
# COMPACT_ATOMS: atom_id res chain seq x y z
N MET A 1 -20.84 3.34 23.80
CA MET A 1 -20.20 3.06 22.49
C MET A 1 -19.81 4.39 21.88
N ARG A 2 -18.52 4.72 21.79
CA ARG A 2 -18.07 5.99 21.19
C ARG A 2 -17.90 5.78 19.69
N MET A 3 -18.84 6.31 18.91
CA MET A 3 -18.70 6.39 17.46
C MET A 3 -17.71 7.51 17.17
N HIS A 4 -16.48 7.16 16.83
CA HIS A 4 -15.49 8.13 16.41
C HIS A 4 -15.78 8.54 14.96
N MET A 5 -16.41 9.71 14.81
CA MET A 5 -16.51 10.40 13.53
C MET A 5 -15.11 10.91 13.16
N CYS A 6 -14.41 10.22 12.26
CA CYS A 6 -13.18 10.76 11.66
C CYS A 6 -13.55 11.95 10.77
N MET A 7 -13.37 13.17 11.30
CA MET A 7 -13.52 14.39 10.50
C MET A 7 -12.38 14.43 9.46
N ARG A 8 -12.72 14.30 8.17
CA ARG A 8 -11.75 14.43 7.09
C ARG A 8 -11.31 15.89 7.00
N MET A 9 -10.05 16.19 7.31
CA MET A 9 -9.49 17.51 7.05
C MET A 9 -9.46 17.77 5.54
N VAL A 10 -10.13 18.85 5.12
CA VAL A 10 -10.12 19.33 3.73
C VAL A 10 -9.23 20.56 3.65
N LYS A 11 -8.45 20.66 2.58
CA LYS A 11 -7.72 21.88 2.22
C LYS A 11 -8.27 22.38 0.90
N VAL A 12 -8.57 23.68 0.84
CA VAL A 12 -8.99 24.36 -0.39
C VAL A 12 -7.73 24.83 -1.11
N ILE A 13 -7.59 24.47 -2.38
CA ILE A 13 -6.49 24.91 -3.24
C ILE A 13 -7.08 25.58 -4.48
N SER A 14 -6.50 26.68 -4.92
CA SER A 14 -6.85 27.31 -6.19
C SER A 14 -6.16 26.57 -7.33
N LEU A 15 -6.90 26.29 -8.39
CA LEU A 15 -6.41 25.63 -9.61
C LEU A 15 -6.73 26.51 -10.81
N SER A 16 -5.90 26.44 -11.86
CA SER A 16 -6.28 27.04 -13.13
C SER A 16 -7.46 26.27 -13.74
N GLU A 17 -8.29 26.96 -14.52
CA GLU A 17 -9.40 26.35 -15.26
C GLU A 17 -8.92 25.18 -16.14
N SER A 18 -7.77 25.33 -16.80
CA SER A 18 -7.15 24.27 -17.61
C SER A 18 -6.85 23.01 -16.78
N ALA A 19 -6.21 23.17 -15.62
CA ALA A 19 -5.84 22.06 -14.76
C ALA A 19 -7.09 21.34 -14.21
N TYR A 20 -8.14 22.09 -13.86
CA TYR A 20 -9.40 21.50 -13.44
C TYR A 20 -10.07 20.70 -14.56
N ALA A 21 -10.10 21.25 -15.78
CA ALA A 21 -10.68 20.57 -16.94
C ALA A 21 -9.95 19.26 -17.27
N GLU A 22 -8.61 19.27 -17.25
CA GLU A 22 -7.78 18.08 -17.44
C GLU A 22 -8.07 17.01 -16.39
N MET A 23 -8.11 17.39 -15.11
CA MET A 23 -8.42 16.43 -14.03
C MET A 23 -9.85 15.88 -14.12
N LYS A 24 -10.81 16.71 -14.54
CA LYS A 24 -12.19 16.30 -14.74
C LYS A 24 -12.31 15.29 -15.89
N ALA A 25 -11.55 15.48 -16.98
CA ALA A 25 -11.52 14.54 -18.10
C ALA A 25 -10.86 13.20 -17.73
N MET A 26 -9.87 13.21 -16.83
CA MET A 26 -9.19 12.00 -16.35
C MET A 26 -9.99 11.20 -15.31
N LYS A 27 -11.02 11.79 -14.71
CA LYS A 27 -11.79 11.20 -13.62
C LYS A 27 -12.62 10.00 -14.09
N GLN A 28 -12.46 8.86 -13.43
CA GLN A 28 -13.26 7.66 -13.71
C GLN A 28 -14.60 7.67 -12.96
N GLU A 29 -15.57 6.85 -13.40
CA GLU A 29 -16.86 6.70 -12.72
C GLU A 29 -16.67 6.25 -11.27
N GLY A 30 -17.33 6.93 -10.32
CA GLY A 30 -17.22 6.66 -8.88
C GLY A 30 -15.94 7.15 -8.21
N GLU A 31 -14.96 7.69 -8.95
CA GLU A 31 -13.72 8.24 -8.40
C GLU A 31 -13.94 9.64 -7.79
N SER A 32 -13.24 10.01 -6.72
CA SER A 32 -13.23 11.40 -6.22
C SER A 32 -12.06 12.20 -6.82
N PHE A 33 -12.13 13.54 -6.80
CA PHE A 33 -10.98 14.36 -7.24
C PHE A 33 -9.71 14.08 -6.41
N SER A 34 -9.87 13.79 -5.11
CA SER A 34 -8.74 13.38 -4.27
C SER A 34 -8.11 12.08 -4.76
N ASP A 35 -8.91 11.12 -5.23
CA ASP A 35 -8.40 9.85 -5.78
C ASP A 35 -7.65 10.08 -7.11
N VAL A 36 -8.16 10.96 -7.98
CA VAL A 36 -7.46 11.38 -9.20
C VAL A 36 -6.09 11.98 -8.86
N VAL A 37 -6.05 12.90 -7.90
CA VAL A 37 -4.79 13.51 -7.43
C VAL A 37 -3.83 12.44 -6.88
N HIS A 38 -4.32 11.51 -6.04
CA HIS A 38 -3.50 10.44 -5.49
C HIS A 38 -2.97 9.46 -6.56
N ARG A 39 -3.77 9.18 -7.59
CA ARG A 39 -3.40 8.36 -8.73
C ARG A 39 -2.31 9.02 -9.57
N ILE A 40 -2.49 10.30 -9.94
CA ILE A 40 -1.52 11.05 -10.74
C ILE A 40 -0.22 11.27 -9.97
N ALA A 41 -0.30 11.62 -8.68
CA ALA A 41 0.86 11.85 -7.83
C ALA A 41 1.67 10.58 -7.54
N GLY A 42 1.28 9.41 -8.08
CA GLY A 42 1.99 8.14 -7.88
C GLY A 42 2.02 7.67 -6.43
N ARG A 43 1.26 8.33 -5.53
CA ARG A 43 1.15 8.01 -4.11
C ARG A 43 -0.04 7.09 -3.84
N LYS A 44 -0.37 6.19 -4.77
CA LYS A 44 -0.96 4.93 -4.33
C LYS A 44 0.07 4.32 -3.40
N SER A 45 -0.25 4.42 -2.11
CA SER A 45 0.42 3.80 -0.98
C SER A 45 1.17 2.56 -1.43
N LYS A 46 2.45 2.44 -1.05
CA LYS A 46 3.26 1.21 -1.11
C LYS A 46 2.35 0.00 -1.26
N LYS A 47 2.42 -0.70 -2.41
CA LYS A 47 1.56 -1.86 -2.73
C LYS A 47 1.18 -2.58 -1.44
N SER A 48 -0.12 -2.75 -1.20
CA SER A 48 -0.56 -3.36 0.04
C SER A 48 0.05 -4.75 0.10
N LEU A 49 0.57 -5.17 1.26
CA LEU A 49 1.07 -6.55 1.41
C LEU A 49 -0.03 -7.57 1.08
N MET A 50 -1.30 -7.17 1.23
CA MET A 50 -2.45 -7.97 0.85
C MET A 50 -2.56 -8.23 -0.65
N ASP A 51 -1.99 -7.37 -1.49
CA ASP A 51 -1.98 -7.56 -2.95
C ASP A 51 -1.15 -8.79 -3.36
N PHE A 52 -0.29 -9.29 -2.48
CA PHE A 52 0.52 -10.49 -2.68
C PHE A 52 -0.07 -11.75 -2.02
N ALA A 53 -1.22 -11.63 -1.35
CA ALA A 53 -1.83 -12.76 -0.66
C ALA A 53 -2.26 -13.84 -1.66
N GLY A 54 -1.77 -15.07 -1.46
CA GLY A 54 -2.16 -16.22 -2.27
C GLY A 54 -1.35 -16.46 -3.55
N VAL A 55 -0.36 -15.61 -3.87
CA VAL A 55 0.54 -15.80 -5.02
C VAL A 55 1.27 -17.16 -4.98
N LEU A 56 1.50 -17.70 -3.78
CA LEU A 56 2.20 -18.98 -3.58
C LEU A 56 1.26 -20.19 -3.45
N LYS A 57 -0.05 -20.05 -3.70
CA LYS A 57 -1.00 -21.17 -3.58
C LYS A 57 -0.69 -22.33 -4.52
N GLU A 58 -0.30 -22.03 -5.75
CA GLU A 58 0.00 -23.06 -6.76
C GLU A 58 1.33 -23.77 -6.48
N SER A 59 2.28 -23.08 -5.81
CA SER A 59 3.58 -23.61 -5.40
C SER A 59 3.62 -24.03 -3.93
N ALA A 60 2.49 -24.47 -3.36
CA ALA A 60 2.38 -24.77 -1.93
C ALA A 60 3.45 -25.75 -1.42
N GLY A 61 3.83 -26.75 -2.23
CA GLY A 61 4.89 -27.71 -1.88
C GLY A 61 6.29 -27.09 -1.80
N GLU A 62 6.60 -26.11 -2.65
CA GLU A 62 7.87 -25.37 -2.61
C GLU A 62 7.90 -24.38 -1.44
N TRP A 63 6.75 -23.76 -1.15
CA TRP A 63 6.60 -22.87 0.00
C TRP A 63 6.94 -23.54 1.33
N VAL A 64 6.49 -24.79 1.54
CA VAL A 64 6.82 -25.56 2.76
C VAL A 64 8.33 -25.77 2.93
N LYS A 65 9.06 -25.98 1.83
CA LYS A 65 10.53 -26.13 1.87
C LYS A 65 11.20 -24.79 2.21
N ILE A 66 10.80 -23.72 1.53
CA ILE A 66 11.30 -22.36 1.78
C ILE A 66 11.04 -21.94 3.22
N GLU A 67 9.84 -22.20 3.74
CA GLU A 67 9.47 -21.89 5.12
C GLU A 67 10.36 -22.63 6.12
N LYS A 68 10.58 -23.94 5.91
CA LYS A 68 11.47 -24.75 6.75
C LYS A 68 12.90 -24.21 6.76
N ASP A 69 13.44 -23.86 5.60
CA ASP A 69 14.81 -23.35 5.46
C ASP A 69 14.98 -21.99 6.13
N ILE A 70 13.97 -21.11 6.06
CA ILE A 70 13.93 -19.83 6.77
C ILE A 70 13.95 -20.07 8.28
N TYR A 71 13.14 -20.99 8.79
CA TYR A 71 13.11 -21.30 10.23
C TYR A 71 14.43 -21.85 10.75
N GLU A 72 15.05 -22.78 10.03
CA GLU A 72 16.35 -23.35 10.41
C GLU A 72 17.46 -22.29 10.35
N SER A 73 17.42 -21.40 9.35
CA SER A 73 18.35 -20.27 9.27
C SER A 73 18.19 -19.31 10.45
N ARG A 74 16.94 -19.00 10.86
CA ARG A 74 16.65 -18.15 12.04
C ARG A 74 17.12 -18.77 13.35
N LYS A 75 16.92 -20.08 13.55
CA LYS A 75 17.44 -20.79 14.74
C LYS A 75 18.96 -20.76 14.80
N ARG A 76 19.61 -20.89 13.63
CA ARG A 76 21.07 -20.84 13.51
C ARG A 76 21.63 -19.43 13.68
N PHE A 77 20.82 -18.42 13.36
CA PHE A 77 21.20 -17.02 13.46
C PHE A 77 21.37 -16.62 14.93
N ARG A 78 22.60 -16.72 15.42
CA ARG A 78 23.02 -16.04 16.65
C ARG A 78 23.31 -14.59 16.28
N MET A 79 22.56 -13.65 16.86
CA MET A 79 22.88 -12.23 16.78
C MET A 79 24.35 -12.07 17.19
N ARG A 80 25.20 -11.52 16.31
CA ARG A 80 26.57 -11.19 16.72
C ARG A 80 26.44 -10.21 17.88
N ASP A 81 27.16 -10.48 18.96
CA ASP A 81 27.33 -9.55 20.07
C ASP A 81 27.98 -8.29 19.49
N VAL A 82 27.18 -7.29 19.14
CA VAL A 82 27.69 -5.98 18.73
C VAL A 82 27.91 -5.22 20.03
N ARG A 83 29.13 -5.27 20.55
CA ARG A 83 29.54 -4.42 21.66
C ARG A 83 29.56 -2.97 21.15
N PHE A 84 28.74 -2.14 21.75
CA PHE A 84 28.72 -0.68 21.56
C PHE A 84 29.81 -0.02 22.39
#